data_AF-A0A452ZT85-F1
#
_entry.id   AF-A0A452ZT85-F1
#
_cell.length_a   1.000
_cell.length_b   1.000
_cell.length_c   1.000
_cell.angle_alpha   90.00
_cell.angle_beta   90.00
_cell.angle_gamma   90.00
#
_symmetry.space_group_name_H-M   'P 1'
#
loop_
_entity.id
_entity.type
_entity.pdbx_description
1 polymer ?
#
loop_
_entity_poly.entity_id
_entity_poly.type
_entity_poly.pdbx_seq_one_letter_code
_entity_poly.pdbx_strand_id
1 'polypeptide(L)'
;LEEMKKRKVERWNQILDVIGKIKKISSEIRPADFVPFKAPVDQSDLSCRRLEELRMELQSLEKEKSERLKQVMDYLNTLHSLCKVLAVDFKQTISDVHPSLDEDGVPMNISNTTIERLALAIQRLRETKIERMQKLQDLSSTMLELWNLMDTPIEEQQSFQNITCNIAASEPEITEANALSIDVMNFVEAEVLRLEQLKVSKMKDLVLKKQTELEEHRRRAHLVGDEHYATQFNIEAIEAGAIDPSLLLEQIEAYIATVKEDAFSRKDILERVERWLNACEEEAWLEDYSKDDNRYNAGRGAHIMLKRAEKARVLVNKIPGEL
;
A
#
# COMPACT_ATOMS: atom_id res chain seq x y z
N LEU A 1 5.01 88.81 4.21
CA LEU A 1 5.42 88.03 5.41
C LEU A 1 4.38 86.95 5.75
N GLU A 2 3.10 87.31 5.88
CA GLU A 2 1.94 86.41 6.06
C GLU A 2 1.92 85.21 5.10
N GLU A 3 2.05 85.46 3.80
CA GLU A 3 2.00 84.41 2.77
C GLU A 3 3.13 83.37 2.92
N MET A 4 4.33 83.80 3.30
CA MET A 4 5.47 82.90 3.55
C MET A 4 5.26 82.06 4.80
N LYS A 5 4.64 82.62 5.86
CA LYS A 5 4.24 81.87 7.05
C LYS A 5 3.20 80.79 6.69
N LYS A 6 2.21 81.14 5.87
CA LYS A 6 1.17 80.20 5.39
C LYS A 6 1.79 79.04 4.61
N ARG A 7 2.64 79.32 3.63
CA ARG A 7 3.35 78.29 2.84
C ARG A 7 4.25 77.39 3.70
N LYS A 8 4.89 77.94 4.73
CA LYS A 8 5.71 77.18 5.68
C LYS A 8 4.86 76.16 6.46
N VAL A 9 3.72 76.59 7.02
CA VAL A 9 2.79 75.71 7.75
C VAL A 9 2.23 74.63 6.83
N GLU A 10 1.82 75.01 5.62
CA GLU A 10 1.27 74.07 4.65
C GLU A 10 2.29 72.99 4.24
N ARG A 11 3.55 73.38 4.01
CA ARG A 11 4.62 72.42 3.72
C ARG A 11 4.95 71.51 4.90
N TRP A 12 4.91 72.04 6.13
CA TRP A 12 5.08 71.23 7.33
C TRP A 12 3.96 70.20 7.48
N ASN A 13 2.71 70.58 7.22
CA ASN A 13 1.58 69.66 7.24
C ASN A 13 1.71 68.55 6.18
N GLN A 14 2.21 68.87 4.98
CA GLN A 14 2.49 67.86 3.94
C GLN A 14 3.56 66.86 4.37
N ILE A 15 4.66 67.34 4.98
CA ILE A 15 5.72 66.46 5.50
C ILE A 15 5.17 65.54 6.60
N LEU A 16 4.37 66.08 7.52
CA LEU A 16 3.73 65.29 8.58
C LEU A 16 2.78 64.22 8.03
N ASP A 17 1.98 64.53 7.00
CA ASP A 17 1.09 63.57 6.36
C ASP A 17 1.89 62.40 5.72
N VAL A 18 2.93 62.71 4.95
CA VAL A 18 3.79 61.70 4.32
C VAL A 18 4.47 60.81 5.36
N ILE A 19 5.00 61.41 6.43
CA ILE A 19 5.63 60.67 7.53
C ILE A 19 4.60 59.79 8.25
N GLY A 20 3.39 60.30 8.49
CA GLY A 20 2.31 59.51 9.08
C GLY A 20 1.98 58.27 8.25
N LYS A 21 1.92 58.41 6.92
CA LYS A 21 1.72 57.28 5.99
C LYS A 21 2.88 56.30 6.00
N ILE A 22 4.13 56.79 5.96
CA ILE A 22 5.33 55.95 6.07
C ILE A 22 5.31 55.14 7.36
N LYS A 23 5.02 55.78 8.51
CA LYS A 23 4.93 55.11 9.81
C LYS A 23 3.90 54.00 9.80
N LYS A 24 2.70 54.29 9.28
CA LYS A 24 1.60 53.32 9.17
C LYS A 24 1.99 52.11 8.32
N ILE A 25 2.49 52.31 7.10
CA ILE A 25 2.89 51.21 6.22
C ILE A 25 4.05 50.43 6.85
N SER A 26 5.02 51.13 7.44
CA SER A 26 6.16 50.50 8.10
C SER A 26 5.73 49.60 9.26
N SER A 27 4.76 50.00 10.07
CA SER A 27 4.23 49.16 11.15
C SER A 27 3.42 47.96 10.65
N GLU A 28 2.86 48.01 9.44
CA GLU A 28 2.10 46.90 8.85
C GLU A 28 3.01 45.83 8.22
N ILE A 29 4.15 46.24 7.64
CA ILE A 29 5.07 45.32 6.91
C ILE A 29 6.25 44.84 7.77
N ARG A 30 6.50 45.45 8.92
CA ARG A 30 7.59 45.06 9.83
C ARG A 30 7.05 44.34 11.06
N PRO A 31 7.91 43.65 11.84
CA PRO A 31 7.51 43.04 13.10
C PRO A 31 6.97 44.07 14.11
N ALA A 32 6.18 43.62 15.08
CA ALA A 32 5.54 44.48 16.09
C ALA A 32 6.54 45.36 16.88
N ASP A 33 7.79 44.89 17.03
CA ASP A 33 8.85 45.60 17.75
C ASP A 33 9.56 46.67 16.92
N PHE A 34 9.17 46.85 15.64
CA PHE A 34 9.78 47.83 14.76
C PHE A 34 9.27 49.24 15.10
N VAL A 35 10.18 50.13 15.51
CA VAL A 35 9.89 51.55 15.75
C VAL A 35 10.29 52.36 14.50
N PRO A 36 9.33 52.88 13.72
CA PRO A 36 9.65 53.71 12.56
C PRO A 36 10.20 55.08 13.00
N PHE A 37 11.25 55.56 12.34
CA PHE A 37 11.97 56.81 12.66
C PHE A 37 12.53 56.83 14.09
N LYS A 38 13.67 56.14 14.31
CA LYS A 38 14.40 56.14 15.60
C LYS A 38 14.85 57.54 16.07
N ALA A 39 14.94 58.52 15.18
CA ALA A 39 15.28 59.91 15.48
C ALA A 39 14.11 60.85 15.16
N PRO A 40 13.92 61.96 15.91
CA PRO A 40 12.90 62.96 15.60
C PRO A 40 13.08 63.51 14.20
N VAL A 41 11.96 63.73 13.51
CA VAL A 41 11.94 64.37 12.19
C VAL A 41 12.55 65.76 12.32
N ASP A 42 13.60 66.04 11.56
CA ASP A 42 14.25 67.34 11.56
C ASP A 42 13.25 68.45 11.19
N GLN A 43 12.97 69.33 12.14
CA GLN A 43 12.02 70.44 11.99
C GLN A 43 12.63 71.63 11.21
N SER A 44 13.94 71.59 10.96
CA SER A 44 14.67 72.68 10.31
C SER A 44 14.70 72.55 8.78
N ASP A 45 14.57 71.33 8.24
CA ASP A 45 14.60 71.06 6.79
C ASP A 45 13.21 70.94 6.17
N LEU A 46 12.66 72.08 5.73
CA LEU A 46 11.42 72.18 4.96
C LEU A 46 11.68 72.29 3.44
N SER A 47 12.81 71.76 2.96
CA SER A 47 13.18 71.87 1.55
C SER A 47 12.23 71.05 0.64
N CYS A 48 12.07 71.49 -0.61
CA CYS A 48 11.36 70.69 -1.62
C CYS A 48 12.02 69.33 -1.83
N ARG A 49 13.35 69.29 -1.72
CA ARG A 49 14.15 68.07 -1.85
C ARG A 49 13.79 67.05 -0.77
N ARG A 50 13.72 67.47 0.50
CA ARG A 50 13.35 66.59 1.61
C ARG A 50 11.95 66.01 1.47
N LEU A 51 11.00 66.82 1.04
CA LEU A 51 9.63 66.35 0.77
C LEU A 51 9.60 65.33 -0.38
N GLU A 52 10.38 65.54 -1.44
CA GLU A 52 10.48 64.61 -2.56
C GLU A 52 11.13 63.29 -2.16
N GLU A 53 12.19 63.33 -1.35
CA GLU A 53 12.82 62.12 -0.78
C GLU A 53 11.83 61.29 0.04
N LEU A 54 11.04 61.93 0.90
CA LEU A 54 9.98 61.26 1.68
C LEU A 54 8.87 60.69 0.79
N ARG A 55 8.50 61.38 -0.30
CA ARG A 55 7.52 60.87 -1.27
C ARG A 55 8.04 59.64 -2.01
N MET A 56 9.31 59.64 -2.41
CA MET A 56 9.96 58.49 -3.03
C MET A 56 10.02 57.29 -2.06
N GLU A 57 10.34 57.54 -0.78
CA GLU A 57 10.30 56.51 0.27
C GLU A 57 8.89 55.95 0.44
N LEU A 58 7.88 56.81 0.54
CA LEU A 58 6.48 56.39 0.62
C LEU A 58 6.07 55.52 -0.57
N GLN A 59 6.39 55.94 -1.79
CA GLN A 59 6.08 55.18 -3.01
C GLN A 59 6.76 53.81 -3.02
N SER A 60 8.02 53.73 -2.55
CA SER A 60 8.73 52.46 -2.44
C SER A 60 8.08 51.50 -1.42
N LEU A 61 7.60 52.03 -0.29
CA LEU A 61 6.93 51.25 0.74
C LEU A 61 5.52 50.81 0.30
N GLU A 62 4.79 51.65 -0.43
CA GLU A 62 3.51 51.28 -1.03
C GLU A 62 3.68 50.13 -2.04
N LYS A 63 4.74 50.18 -2.85
CA LYS A 63 5.11 49.10 -3.77
C LYS A 63 5.47 47.82 -3.00
N GLU A 64 6.34 47.90 -1.99
CA GLU A 64 6.72 46.75 -1.15
C GLU A 64 5.47 46.12 -0.48
N LYS A 65 4.56 46.94 0.04
CA LYS A 65 3.30 46.49 0.63
C LYS A 65 2.43 45.73 -0.37
N SER A 66 2.29 46.25 -1.60
CA SER A 66 1.51 45.60 -2.65
C SER A 66 2.12 44.25 -3.07
N GLU A 67 3.45 44.18 -3.21
CA GLU A 67 4.17 42.96 -3.54
C GLU A 67 4.01 41.90 -2.43
N ARG A 68 4.10 42.30 -1.16
CA ARG A 68 3.87 41.40 -0.02
C ARG A 68 2.44 40.87 0.06
N LEU A 69 1.45 41.72 -0.17
CA LEU A 69 0.05 41.29 -0.21
C LEU A 69 -0.17 40.23 -1.28
N LYS A 70 0.41 40.44 -2.47
CA LYS A 70 0.38 39.45 -3.54
C LYS A 70 1.07 38.14 -3.12
N GLN A 71 2.26 38.22 -2.54
CA GLN A 71 3.01 37.05 -2.08
C GLN A 71 2.23 36.24 -1.02
N VAL A 72 1.62 36.91 -0.05
CA VAL A 72 0.78 36.25 0.97
C VAL A 72 -0.42 35.57 0.31
N MET A 73 -1.09 36.22 -0.64
CA MET A 73 -2.20 35.60 -1.37
C MET A 73 -1.76 34.35 -2.16
N ASP A 74 -0.62 34.42 -2.84
CA ASP A 74 -0.05 33.28 -3.58
C ASP A 74 0.31 32.12 -2.64
N TYR A 75 0.84 32.43 -1.46
CA TYR A 75 1.11 31.44 -0.41
C TYR A 75 -0.16 30.82 0.16
N LEU A 76 -1.20 31.61 0.44
CA LEU A 76 -2.48 31.08 0.90
C LEU A 76 -3.13 30.15 -0.13
N ASN A 77 -3.08 30.51 -1.42
CA ASN A 77 -3.56 29.65 -2.51
C ASN A 77 -2.77 28.33 -2.59
N THR A 78 -1.44 28.39 -2.46
CA THR A 78 -0.57 27.21 -2.44
C THR A 78 -0.85 26.34 -1.22
N LEU A 79 -1.04 26.95 -0.05
CA LEU A 79 -1.36 26.23 1.18
C LEU A 79 -2.74 25.56 1.08
N HIS A 80 -3.72 26.23 0.47
CA HIS A 80 -5.06 25.69 0.24
C HIS A 80 -5.02 24.46 -0.66
N SER A 81 -4.28 24.52 -1.78
CA SER A 81 -4.15 23.37 -2.68
C SER A 81 -3.45 22.19 -2.01
N LEU A 82 -2.39 22.43 -1.22
CA LEU A 82 -1.71 21.40 -0.44
C LEU A 82 -2.64 20.77 0.61
N CYS A 83 -3.37 21.59 1.37
CA CYS A 83 -4.33 21.12 2.37
C CYS A 83 -5.43 20.27 1.75
N LYS A 84 -5.95 20.68 0.59
CA LYS A 84 -6.98 19.95 -0.17
C LYS A 84 -6.50 18.55 -0.60
N VAL A 85 -5.25 18.42 -1.06
CA VAL A 85 -4.70 17.12 -1.49
C VAL A 85 -4.40 16.20 -0.29
N LEU A 86 -3.84 16.78 0.79
CA LEU A 86 -3.44 16.05 2.00
C LEU A 86 -4.58 15.76 2.97
N ALA A 87 -5.78 16.32 2.73
CA ALA A 87 -6.90 16.36 3.66
C ALA A 87 -6.52 16.94 5.04
N VAL A 88 -5.73 18.02 5.04
CA VAL A 88 -5.35 18.75 6.26
C VAL A 88 -6.29 19.94 6.43
N ASP A 89 -6.65 20.27 7.67
CA ASP A 89 -7.49 21.43 7.95
C ASP A 89 -6.76 22.74 7.61
N PHE A 90 -7.25 23.41 6.57
CA PHE A 90 -6.69 24.66 6.08
C PHE A 90 -6.80 25.80 7.10
N LYS A 91 -7.92 25.89 7.82
CA LYS A 91 -8.16 26.98 8.78
C LYS A 91 -7.26 26.84 10.00
N GLN A 92 -7.11 25.61 10.50
CA GLN A 92 -6.18 25.31 11.57
C GLN A 92 -4.74 25.63 11.13
N THR A 93 -4.35 25.20 9.93
CA THR A 93 -3.01 25.46 9.39
C THR A 93 -2.71 26.96 9.28
N ILE A 94 -3.68 27.76 8.83
CA ILE A 94 -3.54 29.22 8.77
C ILE A 94 -3.47 29.84 10.16
N SER A 95 -4.34 29.42 11.08
CA SER A 95 -4.38 29.92 12.45
C SER A 95 -3.06 29.66 13.18
N ASP A 96 -2.44 28.50 12.94
CA ASP A 96 -1.12 28.13 13.48
C ASP A 96 0.02 28.99 12.91
N VAL A 97 -0.17 29.57 11.71
CA VAL A 97 0.77 30.56 11.15
C VAL A 97 0.52 31.93 11.76
N HIS A 98 -0.70 32.45 11.69
CA HIS A 98 -1.09 33.69 12.36
C HIS A 98 -2.62 33.83 12.40
N PRO A 99 -3.25 34.09 13.57
CA PRO A 99 -4.72 34.17 13.70
C PRO A 99 -5.38 35.15 12.73
N SER A 100 -4.75 36.31 12.51
CA SER A 100 -5.30 37.36 11.62
C SER A 100 -5.36 36.99 10.12
N LEU A 101 -4.92 35.80 9.74
CA LEU A 101 -5.03 35.32 8.35
C LEU A 101 -6.35 34.57 8.11
N ASP A 102 -7.03 34.11 9.16
CA ASP A 102 -8.36 33.47 9.11
C ASP A 102 -9.48 34.42 9.61
N GLU A 103 -9.14 35.43 10.43
CA GLU A 103 -10.12 36.35 11.01
C GLU A 103 -10.69 37.37 9.99
N ASP A 104 -11.98 37.22 9.67
CA ASP A 104 -12.74 38.18 8.88
C ASP A 104 -12.77 39.57 9.54
N GLY A 105 -12.40 40.59 8.76
CA GLY A 105 -12.42 42.00 9.21
C GLY A 105 -11.16 42.47 9.94
N VAL A 106 -10.21 41.58 10.24
CA VAL A 106 -8.88 41.94 10.75
C VAL A 106 -7.92 42.09 9.56
N PRO A 107 -7.11 43.17 9.49
CA PRO A 107 -6.11 43.30 8.44
C PRO A 107 -5.12 42.13 8.46
N MET A 108 -4.96 41.45 7.32
CA MET A 108 -3.98 40.36 7.19
C MET A 108 -2.58 40.86 7.57
N ASN A 109 -1.91 40.07 8.39
CA ASN A 109 -0.54 40.36 8.78
C ASN A 109 0.40 40.05 7.60
N ILE A 110 1.08 41.07 7.08
CA ILE A 110 2.01 40.99 5.94
C ILE A 110 3.48 41.25 6.35
N SER A 111 3.77 41.04 7.64
CA SER A 111 5.12 41.18 8.18
C SER A 111 6.07 40.11 7.64
N ASN A 112 7.39 40.37 7.70
CA ASN A 112 8.42 39.39 7.33
C ASN A 112 8.21 38.06 8.05
N THR A 113 7.94 38.13 9.36
CA THR A 113 7.77 36.95 10.21
C THR A 113 6.58 36.09 9.76
N THR A 114 5.48 36.71 9.30
CA THR A 114 4.32 35.96 8.80
C THR A 114 4.60 35.34 7.43
N ILE A 115 5.26 36.07 6.53
CA ILE A 115 5.66 35.56 5.21
C ILE A 115 6.62 34.37 5.35
N GLU A 116 7.61 34.45 6.25
CA GLU A 116 8.54 33.37 6.55
C GLU A 116 7.83 32.15 7.16
N ARG A 117 6.90 32.37 8.10
CA ARG A 117 6.09 31.27 8.67
C ARG A 117 5.18 30.60 7.65
N LEU A 118 4.58 31.36 6.72
CA LEU A 118 3.82 30.81 5.59
C LEU A 118 4.72 29.96 4.69
N ALA A 119 5.91 30.45 4.33
CA ALA A 119 6.85 29.69 3.52
C ALA A 119 7.27 28.37 4.20
N LEU A 120 7.55 28.41 5.51
CA LEU A 120 7.87 27.21 6.29
C LEU A 120 6.68 26.22 6.35
N ALA A 121 5.44 26.71 6.51
CA ALA A 121 4.26 25.86 6.51
C ALA A 121 4.04 25.19 5.14
N ILE A 122 4.22 25.92 4.04
CA ILE A 122 4.16 25.38 2.68
C ILE A 122 5.23 24.31 2.48
N GLN A 123 6.47 24.57 2.92
CA GLN A 123 7.56 23.60 2.80
C GLN A 123 7.23 22.29 3.54
N ARG A 124 6.78 22.38 4.80
CA ARG A 124 6.39 21.20 5.60
C ARG A 124 5.28 20.38 4.95
N LEU A 125 4.26 21.04 4.41
CA LEU A 125 3.18 20.35 3.70
C LEU A 125 3.67 19.73 2.39
N ARG A 126 4.58 20.35 1.66
CA ARG A 126 5.21 19.75 0.46
C ARG A 126 6.02 18.51 0.82
N GLU A 127 6.83 18.57 1.88
CA GLU A 127 7.59 17.42 2.38
C GLU A 127 6.64 16.26 2.75
N THR A 128 5.56 16.56 3.47
CA THR A 128 4.51 15.58 3.82
C THR A 128 3.85 14.99 2.56
N LYS A 129 3.58 15.84 1.56
CA LYS A 129 2.98 15.41 0.29
C LYS A 129 3.90 14.44 -0.47
N ILE A 130 5.19 14.74 -0.53
CA ILE A 130 6.19 13.86 -1.16
C ILE A 130 6.29 12.53 -0.41
N GLU A 131 6.37 12.56 0.93
CA GLU A 131 6.47 11.36 1.75
C GLU A 131 5.25 10.44 1.55
N ARG A 132 4.04 10.99 1.63
CA ARG A 132 2.80 10.23 1.44
C ARG A 132 2.65 9.71 0.01
N MET A 133 3.03 10.51 -0.98
CA MET A 133 3.05 10.10 -2.38
C MET A 133 3.95 8.88 -2.57
N GLN A 134 5.21 8.95 -2.13
CA GLN A 134 6.15 7.84 -2.27
C GLN A 134 5.63 6.58 -1.62
N LYS A 135 5.14 6.69 -0.37
CA LYS A 135 4.57 5.56 0.36
C LYS A 135 3.37 4.96 -0.37
N LEU A 136 2.48 5.78 -0.92
CA LEU A 136 1.34 5.31 -1.70
C LEU A 136 1.77 4.60 -3.00
N GLN A 137 2.80 5.11 -3.67
CA GLN A 137 3.37 4.50 -4.87
C GLN A 137 4.01 3.14 -4.57
N ASP A 138 4.74 3.02 -3.47
CA ASP A 138 5.36 1.77 -3.02
C ASP A 138 4.27 0.73 -2.70
N LEU A 139 3.28 1.11 -1.89
CA LEU A 139 2.14 0.24 -1.56
C LEU A 139 1.35 -0.20 -2.80
N SER A 140 1.11 0.72 -3.73
CA SER A 140 0.38 0.43 -4.96
C SER A 140 1.17 -0.51 -5.88
N SER A 141 2.50 -0.40 -5.90
CA SER A 141 3.37 -1.32 -6.64
C SER A 141 3.32 -2.72 -6.04
N THR A 142 3.45 -2.84 -4.73
CA THR A 142 3.28 -4.12 -4.01
C THR A 142 1.89 -4.72 -4.24
N MET A 143 0.84 -3.90 -4.22
CA MET A 143 -0.53 -4.34 -4.51
C MET A 143 -0.68 -4.91 -5.93
N LEU A 144 -0.08 -4.27 -6.94
CA LEU A 144 -0.08 -4.79 -8.32
C LEU A 144 0.65 -6.13 -8.43
N GLU A 145 1.81 -6.27 -7.77
CA GLU A 145 2.55 -7.54 -7.72
C GLU A 145 1.72 -8.65 -7.08
N LEU A 146 1.05 -8.35 -5.97
CA LEU A 146 0.17 -9.30 -5.29
C LEU A 146 -1.06 -9.66 -6.12
N TRP A 147 -1.69 -8.71 -6.82
CA TRP A 147 -2.80 -9.03 -7.73
C TRP A 147 -2.38 -9.96 -8.85
N ASN A 148 -1.20 -9.74 -9.45
CA ASN A 148 -0.64 -10.62 -10.48
C ASN A 148 -0.32 -12.00 -9.91
N LEU A 149 0.22 -12.08 -8.69
CA LEU A 149 0.55 -13.34 -8.04
C LEU A 149 -0.70 -14.15 -7.65
N MET A 150 -1.76 -13.45 -7.25
CA MET A 150 -2.96 -14.06 -6.69
C MET A 150 -4.08 -14.27 -7.70
N ASP A 151 -3.86 -13.88 -8.95
CA ASP A 151 -4.84 -13.83 -10.04
C ASP A 151 -6.10 -13.05 -9.62
N THR A 152 -5.92 -11.87 -9.00
CA THR A 152 -7.04 -11.09 -8.46
C THR A 152 -7.97 -10.60 -9.58
N PRO A 153 -9.30 -10.83 -9.49
CA PRO A 153 -10.26 -10.41 -10.52
C PRO A 153 -10.28 -8.89 -10.76
N ILE A 154 -10.53 -8.47 -12.00
CA ILE A 154 -10.51 -7.05 -12.39
C ILE A 154 -11.59 -6.23 -11.67
N GLU A 155 -12.71 -6.87 -11.30
CA GLU A 155 -13.80 -6.25 -10.54
C GLU A 155 -13.34 -5.81 -9.15
N GLU A 156 -12.48 -6.60 -8.50
CA GLU A 156 -11.88 -6.23 -7.20
C GLU A 156 -10.86 -5.10 -7.39
N GLN A 157 -10.06 -5.15 -8.46
CA GLN A 157 -9.04 -4.13 -8.77
C GLN A 157 -9.66 -2.75 -9.10
N GLN A 158 -10.89 -2.72 -9.62
CA GLN A 158 -11.54 -1.48 -10.08
C GLN A 158 -11.63 -0.41 -8.98
N SER A 159 -11.82 -0.84 -7.73
CA SER A 159 -11.92 0.06 -6.56
C SER A 159 -10.65 0.89 -6.29
N PHE A 160 -9.51 0.48 -6.86
CA PHE A 160 -8.20 1.07 -6.64
C PHE A 160 -7.63 1.75 -7.90
N GLN A 161 -8.36 1.79 -9.02
CA GLN A 161 -7.87 2.35 -10.29
C GLN A 161 -7.37 3.79 -10.17
N ASN A 162 -8.10 4.64 -9.44
CA ASN A 162 -7.73 6.04 -9.22
C ASN A 162 -6.40 6.21 -8.47
N ILE A 163 -5.98 5.17 -7.74
CA ILE A 163 -4.74 5.14 -6.97
C ILE A 163 -3.62 4.59 -7.85
N THR A 164 -3.87 3.47 -8.52
CA THR A 164 -2.86 2.80 -9.36
C THR A 164 -2.44 3.64 -10.58
N CYS A 165 -3.32 4.50 -11.10
CA CYS A 165 -2.95 5.43 -12.17
C CYS A 165 -1.87 6.46 -11.76
N ASN A 166 -1.69 6.69 -10.46
CA ASN A 166 -0.76 7.68 -9.93
C ASN A 166 0.61 7.11 -9.52
N ILE A 167 0.87 5.82 -9.81
CA ILE A 167 2.14 5.16 -9.44
C ILE A 167 3.36 5.88 -10.04
N ALA A 168 3.24 6.38 -11.28
CA ALA A 168 4.31 7.10 -11.96
C ALA A 168 4.15 8.63 -11.89
N ALA A 169 3.14 9.14 -11.19
CA ALA A 169 2.85 10.56 -11.13
C ALA A 169 3.95 11.32 -10.37
N SER A 170 4.25 12.53 -10.82
CA SER A 170 5.14 13.44 -10.09
C SER A 170 4.36 14.24 -9.02
N GLU A 171 5.06 14.77 -8.01
CA GLU A 171 4.43 15.57 -6.94
C GLU A 171 3.46 16.64 -7.44
N PRO A 172 3.79 17.48 -8.45
CA PRO A 172 2.86 18.52 -8.90
C PRO A 172 1.64 17.98 -9.66
N GLU A 173 1.69 16.75 -10.18
CA GLU A 173 0.57 16.15 -10.92
C GLU A 173 -0.58 15.72 -10.00
N ILE A 174 -0.26 15.37 -8.75
CA ILE A 174 -1.28 14.97 -7.76
C ILE A 174 -1.98 16.21 -7.20
N THR A 175 -3.19 16.45 -7.71
CA THR A 175 -3.97 17.67 -7.42
C THR A 175 -5.40 17.38 -6.95
N GLU A 176 -5.82 16.12 -7.01
CA GLU A 176 -7.14 15.67 -6.61
C GLU A 176 -7.34 15.82 -5.11
N ALA A 177 -8.56 16.17 -4.71
CA ALA A 177 -8.90 16.32 -3.30
C ALA A 177 -8.75 14.98 -2.57
N ASN A 178 -8.16 15.00 -1.39
CA ASN A 178 -7.98 13.86 -0.50
C ASN A 178 -7.16 12.69 -1.09
N ALA A 179 -6.49 12.90 -2.23
CA ALA A 179 -5.70 11.85 -2.91
C ALA A 179 -4.58 11.29 -2.03
N LEU A 180 -4.03 12.11 -1.13
CA LEU A 180 -2.98 11.74 -0.18
C LEU A 180 -3.47 11.91 1.27
N SER A 181 -4.75 11.68 1.48
CA SER A 181 -5.35 11.63 2.82
C SER A 181 -4.90 10.37 3.57
N ILE A 182 -4.95 10.43 4.90
CA ILE A 182 -4.63 9.29 5.76
C ILE A 182 -5.62 8.14 5.49
N ASP A 183 -6.88 8.44 5.21
CA ASP A 183 -7.91 7.44 4.92
C ASP A 183 -7.59 6.64 3.66
N VAL A 184 -7.14 7.30 2.59
CA VAL A 184 -6.71 6.63 1.35
C VAL A 184 -5.47 5.77 1.61
N MET A 185 -4.50 6.26 2.38
CA MET A 185 -3.32 5.47 2.73
C MET A 185 -3.70 4.21 3.50
N ASN A 186 -4.52 4.34 4.55
CA ASN A 186 -5.00 3.21 5.34
C ASN A 186 -5.79 2.21 4.49
N PHE A 187 -6.59 2.72 3.54
CA PHE A 187 -7.38 1.87 2.63
C PHE A 187 -6.49 0.98 1.76
N VAL A 188 -5.41 1.54 1.19
CA VAL A 188 -4.46 0.76 0.37
C VAL A 188 -3.61 -0.17 1.22
N GLU A 189 -3.14 0.27 2.39
CA GLU A 189 -2.42 -0.60 3.33
C GLU A 189 -3.25 -1.80 3.75
N ALA A 190 -4.54 -1.59 4.03
CA ALA A 190 -5.45 -2.67 4.40
C ALA A 190 -5.63 -3.69 3.27
N GLU A 191 -5.68 -3.25 2.00
CA GLU A 191 -5.77 -4.15 0.85
C GLU A 191 -4.48 -4.95 0.65
N VAL A 192 -3.31 -4.31 0.75
CA VAL A 192 -2.02 -5.01 0.69
C VAL A 192 -1.94 -6.08 1.78
N LEU A 193 -2.33 -5.74 3.02
CA LEU A 193 -2.37 -6.69 4.13
C LEU A 193 -3.33 -7.85 3.88
N ARG A 194 -4.53 -7.56 3.33
CA ARG A 194 -5.51 -8.59 2.97
C ARG A 194 -4.95 -9.56 1.92
N LEU A 195 -4.26 -9.03 0.90
CA LEU A 195 -3.66 -9.85 -0.16
C LEU A 195 -2.48 -10.69 0.35
N GLU A 196 -1.62 -10.15 1.21
CA GLU A 196 -0.56 -10.93 1.88
C GLU A 196 -1.15 -12.07 2.72
N GLN A 197 -2.23 -11.82 3.48
CA GLN A 197 -2.92 -12.87 4.22
C GLN A 197 -3.51 -13.94 3.29
N LEU A 198 -4.12 -13.54 2.18
CA LEU A 198 -4.65 -14.46 1.19
C LEU A 198 -3.55 -15.32 0.56
N LYS A 199 -2.38 -14.72 0.27
CA LYS A 199 -1.19 -15.41 -0.24
C LYS A 199 -0.72 -16.48 0.74
N VAL A 200 -0.59 -16.15 2.02
CA VAL A 200 -0.24 -17.13 3.06
C VAL A 200 -1.25 -18.27 3.13
N SER A 201 -2.55 -17.96 3.10
CA SER A 201 -3.62 -18.98 3.11
C SER A 201 -3.54 -19.91 1.90
N LYS A 202 -3.41 -19.37 0.68
CA LYS A 202 -3.29 -20.19 -0.54
C LYS A 202 -2.02 -21.04 -0.50
N MET A 203 -0.93 -20.52 0.04
CA MET A 203 0.33 -21.25 0.14
C MET A 203 0.21 -22.45 1.11
N LYS A 204 -0.51 -22.27 2.22
CA LYS A 204 -0.84 -23.37 3.13
C LYS A 204 -1.66 -24.47 2.43
N ASP A 205 -2.67 -24.08 1.65
CA ASP A 205 -3.49 -25.03 0.90
C ASP A 205 -2.66 -25.80 -0.14
N LEU A 206 -1.72 -25.13 -0.80
CA LEU A 206 -0.78 -25.76 -1.74
C LEU A 206 0.14 -26.77 -1.05
N VAL A 207 0.71 -26.41 0.10
CA VAL A 207 1.54 -27.31 0.92
C VAL A 207 0.74 -28.55 1.32
N LEU A 208 -0.47 -28.38 1.85
CA LEU A 208 -1.37 -29.48 2.21
C LEU A 208 -1.65 -30.39 1.01
N LYS A 209 -2.00 -29.80 -0.13
CA LYS A 209 -2.26 -30.55 -1.36
C LYS A 209 -1.03 -31.36 -1.78
N LYS A 210 0.18 -30.78 -1.72
CA LYS A 210 1.42 -31.49 -2.04
C LYS A 210 1.75 -32.59 -1.05
N GLN A 211 1.51 -32.40 0.25
CA GLN A 211 1.62 -33.47 1.24
C GLN A 211 0.68 -34.64 0.91
N THR A 212 -0.57 -34.36 0.52
CA THR A 212 -1.51 -35.43 0.13
C THR A 212 -1.09 -36.13 -1.17
N GLU A 213 -0.59 -35.40 -2.18
CA GLU A 213 -0.04 -35.97 -3.42
C GLU A 213 1.10 -36.94 -3.09
N LEU A 214 1.99 -36.51 -2.21
CA LEU A 214 3.12 -37.32 -1.78
C LEU A 214 2.68 -38.60 -1.07
N GLU A 215 1.80 -38.51 -0.07
CA GLU A 215 1.32 -39.68 0.67
C GLU A 215 0.60 -40.67 -0.25
N GLU A 216 -0.10 -40.18 -1.28
CA GLU A 216 -0.70 -41.02 -2.30
C GLU A 216 0.37 -41.75 -3.13
N HIS A 217 1.46 -41.07 -3.53
CA HIS A 217 2.58 -41.72 -4.21
C HIS A 217 3.28 -42.76 -3.34
N ARG A 218 3.53 -42.46 -2.06
CA ARG A 218 4.12 -43.42 -1.11
C ARG A 218 3.26 -44.66 -0.97
N ARG A 219 1.94 -44.47 -0.82
CA ARG A 219 0.97 -45.57 -0.70
C ARG A 219 0.98 -46.45 -1.95
N ARG A 220 0.93 -45.85 -3.15
CA ARG A 220 1.03 -46.59 -4.42
C ARG A 220 2.35 -47.33 -4.58
N ALA A 221 3.44 -46.77 -4.06
CA ALA A 221 4.77 -47.38 -4.09
C ALA A 221 5.02 -48.42 -2.98
N HIS A 222 4.04 -48.64 -2.10
CA HIS A 222 4.16 -49.45 -0.88
C HIS A 222 5.41 -49.08 -0.05
N LEU A 223 5.67 -47.78 0.09
CA LEU A 223 6.74 -47.24 0.94
C LEU A 223 6.21 -47.02 2.36
N VAL A 224 6.94 -47.51 3.36
CA VAL A 224 6.60 -47.30 4.77
C VAL A 224 6.84 -45.84 5.14
N GLY A 225 5.95 -45.26 5.96
CA GLY A 225 6.09 -43.90 6.50
C GLY A 225 7.36 -43.75 7.35
N ASP A 226 8.07 -42.63 7.20
CA ASP A 226 9.20 -42.28 8.07
C ASP A 226 8.68 -41.29 9.12
N GLU A 227 8.93 -41.55 10.41
CA GLU A 227 8.50 -40.66 11.50
C GLU A 227 9.17 -39.28 11.42
N HIS A 228 10.35 -39.20 10.79
CA HIS A 228 11.03 -37.94 10.55
C HIS A 228 10.25 -37.01 9.59
N TYR A 229 9.39 -37.60 8.76
CA TYR A 229 8.62 -36.93 7.73
C TYR A 229 7.52 -36.01 8.31
N ALA A 230 6.78 -36.50 9.31
CA ALA A 230 5.71 -35.73 9.96
C ALA A 230 6.21 -34.48 10.69
N THR A 231 7.48 -34.49 11.11
CA THR A 231 8.11 -33.39 11.84
C THR A 231 8.69 -32.32 10.90
N GLN A 232 9.09 -32.71 9.67
CA GLN A 232 9.68 -31.79 8.68
C GLN A 232 8.65 -30.89 7.99
N PHE A 233 7.40 -31.35 7.81
CA PHE A 233 6.37 -30.60 7.07
C PHE A 233 5.29 -30.00 7.97
N ASN A 234 5.71 -29.35 9.05
CA ASN A 234 4.80 -28.74 10.02
C ASN A 234 4.21 -27.41 9.50
N ILE A 235 2.89 -27.41 9.28
CA ILE A 235 2.13 -26.25 8.82
C ILE A 235 1.94 -25.20 9.93
N GLU A 236 1.91 -25.60 11.20
CA GLU A 236 1.77 -24.66 12.32
C GLU A 236 3.00 -23.74 12.42
N ALA A 237 4.16 -24.21 11.97
CA ALA A 237 5.37 -23.41 11.88
C ALA A 237 5.33 -22.35 10.76
N ILE A 238 4.49 -22.54 9.73
CA ILE A 238 4.19 -21.50 8.73
C ILE A 238 3.40 -20.36 9.36
N GLU A 239 2.36 -20.70 10.14
CA GLU A 239 1.51 -19.70 10.81
C GLU A 239 2.29 -18.88 11.85
N ALA A 240 3.25 -19.50 12.52
CA ALA A 240 4.17 -18.83 13.44
C ALA A 240 5.26 -17.99 12.72
N GLY A 241 5.31 -18.01 11.38
CA GLY A 241 6.35 -17.33 10.59
C GLY A 241 7.75 -17.93 10.77
N ALA A 242 7.85 -19.15 11.29
CA ALA A 242 9.12 -19.81 11.58
C ALA A 242 9.73 -20.51 10.35
N ILE A 243 8.91 -20.82 9.34
CA ILE A 243 9.33 -21.49 8.11
C ILE A 243 8.79 -20.72 6.91
N ASP A 244 9.65 -20.47 5.92
CA ASP A 244 9.23 -19.95 4.61
C ASP A 244 8.43 -21.04 3.86
N PRO A 245 7.16 -20.78 3.55
CA PRO A 245 6.33 -21.74 2.83
C PRO A 245 6.87 -22.14 1.45
N SER A 246 7.57 -21.22 0.77
CA SER A 246 8.12 -21.48 -0.57
C SER A 246 9.20 -22.56 -0.52
N LEU A 247 10.12 -22.44 0.44
CA LEU A 247 11.16 -23.43 0.71
C LEU A 247 10.55 -24.79 1.10
N LEU A 248 9.52 -24.78 1.92
CA LEU A 248 8.85 -26.02 2.32
C LEU A 248 8.19 -26.72 1.14
N LEU A 249 7.55 -25.96 0.25
CA LEU A 249 6.94 -26.50 -0.96
C LEU A 249 7.99 -27.15 -1.87
N GLU A 250 9.14 -26.48 -2.07
CA GLU A 250 10.26 -27.01 -2.86
C GLU A 250 10.80 -28.33 -2.27
N GLN A 251 10.91 -28.42 -0.94
CA GLN A 251 11.32 -29.66 -0.26
C GLN A 251 10.32 -30.80 -0.47
N ILE A 252 9.01 -30.53 -0.36
CA ILE A 252 7.98 -31.55 -0.62
C ILE A 252 8.07 -32.01 -2.08
N GLU A 253 8.23 -31.10 -3.03
CA GLU A 253 8.34 -31.43 -4.44
C GLU A 253 9.58 -32.28 -4.75
N ALA A 254 10.72 -31.94 -4.15
CA ALA A 254 11.94 -32.74 -4.27
C ALA A 254 11.71 -34.17 -3.74
N TYR A 255 11.03 -34.33 -2.60
CA TYR A 255 10.75 -35.66 -2.06
C TYR A 255 9.67 -36.42 -2.85
N ILE A 256 8.69 -35.73 -3.42
CA ILE A 256 7.77 -36.34 -4.39
C ILE A 256 8.55 -36.91 -5.58
N ALA A 257 9.57 -36.20 -6.07
CA ALA A 257 10.41 -36.68 -7.17
C ALA A 257 11.17 -37.96 -6.77
N THR A 258 11.77 -38.02 -5.58
CA THR A 258 12.47 -39.23 -5.10
C THR A 258 11.51 -40.40 -4.93
N VAL A 259 10.32 -40.18 -4.36
CA VAL A 259 9.29 -41.24 -4.22
C VAL A 259 8.79 -41.73 -5.58
N LYS A 260 8.67 -40.84 -6.58
CA LYS A 260 8.32 -41.24 -7.95
C LYS A 260 9.41 -42.12 -8.59
N GLU A 261 10.68 -41.82 -8.34
CA GLU A 261 11.80 -42.66 -8.79
C GLU A 261 11.81 -44.04 -8.09
N ASP A 262 11.59 -44.08 -6.78
CA ASP A 262 11.45 -45.32 -6.02
C ASP A 262 10.29 -46.17 -6.53
N ALA A 263 9.13 -45.54 -6.76
CA ALA A 263 7.95 -46.20 -7.33
C ALA A 263 8.25 -46.80 -8.71
N PHE A 264 9.01 -46.07 -9.54
CA PHE A 264 9.43 -46.54 -10.85
C PHE A 264 10.38 -47.74 -10.75
N SER A 265 11.37 -47.69 -9.86
CA SER A 265 12.33 -48.79 -9.64
C SER A 265 11.67 -50.08 -9.17
N ARG A 266 10.56 -49.97 -8.42
CA ARG A 266 9.81 -51.09 -7.86
C ARG A 266 8.68 -51.62 -8.75
N LYS A 267 8.46 -51.00 -9.91
CA LYS A 267 7.30 -51.26 -10.78
C LYS A 267 7.06 -52.75 -11.04
N ASP A 268 8.08 -53.49 -11.47
CA ASP A 268 7.94 -54.91 -11.80
C ASP A 268 7.55 -55.76 -10.59
N ILE A 269 8.03 -55.41 -9.39
CA ILE A 269 7.69 -56.10 -8.14
C ILE A 269 6.24 -55.80 -7.78
N LEU A 270 5.83 -54.53 -7.85
CA LEU A 270 4.45 -54.10 -7.55
C LEU A 270 3.45 -54.77 -8.50
N GLU A 271 3.73 -54.83 -9.80
CA GLU A 271 2.88 -55.52 -10.78
C GLU A 271 2.81 -57.04 -10.52
N ARG A 272 3.87 -57.65 -9.99
CA ARG A 272 3.84 -59.06 -9.57
C ARG A 272 3.00 -59.27 -8.32
N VAL A 273 3.11 -58.38 -7.33
CA VAL A 273 2.30 -58.41 -6.10
C VAL A 273 0.83 -58.21 -6.42
N GLU A 274 0.48 -57.26 -7.29
CA GLU A 274 -0.90 -57.04 -7.73
C GLU A 274 -1.49 -58.27 -8.43
N ARG A 275 -0.72 -58.88 -9.34
CA ARG A 275 -1.13 -60.14 -9.98
C ARG A 275 -1.34 -61.27 -8.99
N TRP A 276 -0.50 -61.35 -7.96
CA TRP A 276 -0.61 -62.36 -6.90
C TRP A 276 -1.86 -62.12 -6.03
N LEU A 277 -2.08 -60.88 -5.56
CA LEU A 277 -3.26 -60.51 -4.77
C LEU A 277 -4.57 -60.83 -5.52
N ASN A 278 -4.67 -60.44 -6.79
CA ASN A 278 -5.84 -60.76 -7.62
C ASN A 278 -6.07 -62.28 -7.75
N ALA A 279 -5.00 -63.06 -7.80
CA ALA A 279 -5.11 -64.52 -7.89
C ALA A 279 -5.56 -65.13 -6.56
N CYS A 280 -5.10 -64.60 -5.41
CA CYS A 280 -5.60 -64.96 -4.08
C CYS A 280 -7.09 -64.59 -3.88
N GLU A 281 -7.53 -63.43 -4.39
CA GLU A 281 -8.95 -63.05 -4.35
C GLU A 281 -9.82 -63.99 -5.18
N GLU A 282 -9.36 -64.38 -6.37
CA GLU A 282 -10.06 -65.37 -7.20
C GLU A 282 -10.05 -66.77 -6.56
N GLU A 283 -9.00 -67.14 -5.83
CA GLU A 283 -8.95 -68.37 -5.03
C GLU A 283 -9.99 -68.38 -3.91
N ALA A 284 -10.02 -67.32 -3.09
CA ALA A 284 -11.00 -67.18 -2.02
C ALA A 284 -12.44 -67.22 -2.56
N TRP A 285 -12.70 -66.51 -3.66
CA TRP A 285 -14.00 -66.55 -4.33
C TRP A 285 -14.35 -67.96 -4.84
N LEU A 286 -13.37 -68.68 -5.42
CA LEU A 286 -13.56 -70.04 -5.92
C LEU A 286 -13.83 -71.03 -4.78
N GLU A 287 -13.18 -70.87 -3.63
CA GLU A 287 -13.46 -71.66 -2.43
C GLU A 287 -14.91 -71.49 -1.98
N ASP A 288 -15.36 -70.25 -1.85
CA ASP A 288 -16.74 -69.93 -1.46
C ASP A 288 -17.75 -70.50 -2.46
N TYR A 289 -17.48 -70.32 -3.76
CA TYR A 289 -18.30 -70.92 -4.82
C TYR A 289 -18.28 -72.46 -4.80
N SER A 290 -17.17 -73.06 -4.39
CA SER A 290 -17.05 -74.52 -4.29
C SER A 290 -17.82 -75.09 -3.10
N LYS A 291 -18.05 -74.29 -2.05
CA LYS A 291 -18.86 -74.64 -0.86
C LYS A 291 -20.37 -74.41 -1.06
N ASP A 292 -20.79 -73.76 -2.15
CA ASP A 292 -22.21 -73.51 -2.46
C ASP A 292 -22.89 -74.77 -3.04
N ASP A 293 -23.85 -75.34 -2.29
CA ASP A 293 -24.65 -76.50 -2.70
C ASP A 293 -25.54 -76.20 -3.93
N ASN A 294 -25.88 -74.93 -4.18
CA ASN A 294 -26.73 -74.51 -5.30
C ASN A 294 -25.93 -74.18 -6.58
N ARG A 295 -24.61 -74.40 -6.60
CA ARG A 295 -23.71 -73.98 -7.68
C ARG A 295 -24.04 -74.52 -9.09
N TYR A 296 -24.80 -75.62 -9.16
CA TYR A 296 -25.23 -76.25 -10.42
C TYR A 296 -26.70 -76.00 -10.76
N ASN A 297 -27.37 -75.06 -10.10
CA ASN A 297 -28.74 -74.73 -10.48
C ASN A 297 -28.80 -74.27 -11.95
N ALA A 298 -29.81 -74.69 -12.70
CA ALA A 298 -29.99 -74.35 -14.11
C ALA A 298 -30.58 -72.93 -14.30
N GLY A 299 -30.17 -71.98 -13.44
CA GLY A 299 -30.63 -70.58 -13.49
C GLY A 299 -29.96 -69.78 -14.61
N ARG A 300 -30.58 -68.66 -15.01
CA ARG A 300 -29.94 -67.70 -15.92
C ARG A 300 -28.65 -67.17 -15.29
N GLY A 301 -27.51 -67.43 -15.92
CA GLY A 301 -26.18 -66.98 -15.48
C GLY A 301 -25.26 -68.08 -14.94
N ALA A 302 -25.75 -69.31 -14.73
CA ALA A 302 -24.94 -70.42 -14.20
C ALA A 302 -23.70 -70.72 -15.06
N HIS A 303 -23.83 -70.73 -16.39
CA HIS A 303 -22.72 -70.93 -17.32
C HIS A 303 -21.63 -69.85 -17.21
N ILE A 304 -21.99 -68.61 -16.85
CA ILE A 304 -21.03 -67.51 -16.68
C ILE A 304 -20.20 -67.73 -15.41
N MET A 305 -20.86 -68.12 -14.31
CA MET A 305 -20.20 -68.43 -13.05
C MET A 305 -19.28 -69.64 -13.17
N LEU A 306 -19.72 -70.70 -13.86
CA LEU A 306 -18.90 -71.87 -14.17
C LEU A 306 -17.67 -71.51 -15.00
N LYS A 307 -17.83 -70.66 -16.02
CA LYS A 307 -16.71 -70.17 -16.84
C LYS A 307 -15.74 -69.28 -16.06
N ARG A 308 -16.22 -68.50 -15.08
CA ARG A 308 -15.36 -67.76 -14.15
C ARG A 308 -14.58 -68.72 -13.26
N ALA A 309 -15.24 -69.73 -12.69
CA ALA A 309 -14.60 -70.73 -11.84
C ALA A 309 -13.51 -71.52 -12.59
N GLU A 310 -13.73 -71.88 -13.85
CA GLU A 310 -12.69 -72.50 -14.69
C GLU A 310 -11.48 -71.58 -14.91
N LYS A 311 -11.73 -70.30 -15.21
CA LYS A 311 -10.65 -69.31 -15.37
C LYS A 311 -9.89 -69.06 -14.06
N ALA A 312 -10.60 -68.95 -12.94
CA ALA A 312 -10.02 -68.79 -11.61
C ALA A 312 -9.12 -69.99 -11.27
N ARG A 313 -9.56 -71.24 -11.49
CA ARG A 313 -8.74 -72.44 -11.29
C ARG A 313 -7.43 -72.41 -12.08
N VAL A 314 -7.48 -71.98 -13.35
CA VAL A 314 -6.28 -71.85 -14.18
C VAL A 314 -5.35 -70.76 -13.67
N LEU A 315 -5.89 -69.67 -13.12
CA LEU A 315 -5.12 -68.58 -12.55
C LEU A 315 -4.44 -68.99 -11.23
N VAL A 316 -5.19 -69.62 -10.32
CA VAL A 316 -4.71 -70.13 -9.02
C VAL A 316 -3.62 -71.18 -9.21
N ASN A 317 -3.78 -72.12 -10.15
CA ASN A 317 -2.76 -73.12 -10.47
C ASN A 317 -1.43 -72.53 -11.00
N LYS A 318 -1.42 -71.26 -11.41
CA LYS A 318 -0.22 -70.55 -11.89
C LYS A 318 0.45 -69.73 -10.79
N ILE A 319 -0.18 -69.59 -9.63
CA ILE A 319 0.47 -69.00 -8.45
C ILE A 319 1.56 -70.00 -8.03
N PRO A 320 2.83 -69.58 -7.87
CA PRO A 320 3.84 -70.42 -7.24
C PRO A 320 3.32 -70.80 -5.85
N GLY A 321 3.08 -72.09 -5.62
CA GLY A 321 2.44 -72.54 -4.39
C GLY A 321 3.25 -72.16 -3.16
N GLU A 322 2.62 -71.45 -2.23
CA GLU A 322 2.95 -71.57 -0.82
C GLU A 322 1.80 -72.31 -0.14
N LEU A 323 1.96 -73.63 -0.08
CA LEU A 323 1.99 -74.41 1.17
C LEU A 323 2.66 -75.76 0.92
#